data_AF-A0A6L3MW35-F1
#
_entry.id   AF-A0A6L3MW35-F1
#
_cell.length_a   1.000
_cell.length_b   1.000
_cell.length_c   1.000
_cell.angle_alpha   90.00
_cell.angle_beta   90.00
_cell.angle_gamma   90.00
#
_symmetry.space_group_name_H-M   'P 1'
#
loop_
_entity.id
_entity.type
_entity.pdbx_description
1 polymer ?
#
loop_
_entity_poly.entity_id
_entity_poly.type
_entity_poly.pdbx_seq_one_letter_code
_entity_poly.pdbx_strand_id
1 'polypeptide(L)'
;MDMGNGFARSKTRFGGAIDIESLKTGLRQLQPTRKPTKIGVLRDLLAVIDEMLDEGVTYADIADFLSKKTGLEFKANPLKSMLSKLRKEAQVLEERQNSDSNDTGGSTEAIPTNASHNV
;
A
#
# COMPACT_ATOMS: atom_id res chain seq x y z
N MET A 1 -31.17 -32.24 54.79
CA MET A 1 -30.64 -30.90 55.11
C MET A 1 -29.13 -31.10 55.17
N ASP A 2 -28.27 -30.64 54.25
CA ASP A 2 -28.20 -29.46 53.39
C ASP A 2 -27.12 -29.79 52.31
N MET A 3 -27.44 -30.01 51.03
CA MET A 3 -27.37 -29.08 49.88
C MET A 3 -26.15 -28.12 49.83
N GLY A 4 -25.42 -28.10 48.70
CA GLY A 4 -24.49 -27.01 48.35
C GLY A 4 -23.09 -27.48 47.91
N ASN A 5 -22.90 -28.08 46.74
CA ASN A 5 -22.83 -27.40 45.44
C ASN A 5 -21.70 -26.36 45.35
N GLY A 6 -20.55 -26.75 44.80
CA GLY A 6 -19.42 -25.83 44.66
C GLY A 6 -18.25 -26.30 43.80
N PHE A 7 -18.47 -27.18 42.81
CA PHE A 7 -17.48 -27.34 41.74
C PHE A 7 -17.47 -26.05 40.92
N ALA A 8 -16.68 -25.07 41.37
CA ALA A 8 -16.34 -23.87 40.63
C ALA A 8 -15.49 -24.28 39.42
N ARG A 9 -16.16 -24.79 38.38
CA ARG A 9 -15.63 -24.83 37.03
C ARG A 9 -15.41 -23.37 36.63
N SER A 10 -14.20 -22.86 36.82
CA SER A 10 -13.70 -21.69 36.12
C SER A 10 -13.62 -22.03 34.64
N LYS A 11 -14.78 -22.05 33.99
CA LYS A 11 -14.91 -22.06 32.53
C LYS A 11 -14.56 -20.65 32.11
N THR A 12 -13.25 -20.35 32.05
CA THR A 12 -12.74 -19.20 31.29
C THR A 12 -13.29 -19.38 29.89
N ARG A 13 -14.37 -18.66 29.61
CA ARG A 13 -14.98 -18.55 28.30
C ARG A 13 -13.93 -17.87 27.43
N PHE A 14 -13.06 -18.66 26.81
CA PHE A 14 -12.32 -18.28 25.61
C PHE A 14 -13.35 -18.17 24.48
N GLY A 15 -14.15 -17.12 24.58
CA GLY A 15 -15.16 -16.69 23.64
C GLY A 15 -15.18 -15.16 23.68
N GLY A 16 -13.99 -14.57 23.67
CA GLY A 16 -13.84 -13.15 23.35
C GLY A 16 -14.05 -13.03 21.86
N ALA A 17 -14.98 -12.16 21.47
CA ALA A 17 -15.11 -11.74 20.08
C ALA A 17 -13.71 -11.47 19.52
N ILE A 18 -13.42 -12.03 18.35
CA ILE A 18 -12.18 -11.74 17.66
C ILE A 18 -12.19 -10.23 17.39
N ASP A 19 -11.44 -9.47 18.17
CA ASP A 19 -11.30 -8.04 17.96
C ASP A 19 -10.39 -7.82 16.75
N ILE A 20 -11.05 -7.64 15.62
CA ILE A 20 -10.41 -7.41 14.33
C ILE A 20 -9.52 -6.16 14.38
N GLU A 21 -9.85 -5.16 15.22
CA GLU A 21 -9.04 -3.96 15.36
C GLU A 21 -7.73 -4.23 16.13
N SER A 22 -7.80 -5.01 17.21
CA SER A 22 -6.61 -5.50 17.91
C SER A 22 -5.70 -6.32 16.99
N LEU A 23 -6.27 -7.18 16.15
CA LEU A 23 -5.52 -7.95 15.15
C LEU A 23 -4.88 -7.07 14.08
N LYS A 24 -5.61 -6.09 13.52
CA LYS A 24 -5.07 -5.13 12.56
C LYS A 24 -3.92 -4.32 13.17
N THR A 25 -4.05 -3.93 14.42
CA THR A 25 -3.02 -3.18 15.15
C THR A 25 -1.77 -4.03 15.37
N GLY A 26 -1.93 -5.29 15.78
CA GLY A 26 -0.82 -6.25 15.90
C GLY A 26 -0.14 -6.53 14.56
N LEU A 27 -0.91 -6.64 13.47
CA LEU A 27 -0.35 -6.82 12.13
C LEU A 27 0.43 -5.60 11.64
N ARG A 28 0.01 -4.37 11.97
CA ARG A 28 0.75 -3.13 11.64
C ARG A 28 2.05 -2.99 12.43
N GLN A 29 2.16 -3.64 13.59
CA GLN A 29 3.37 -3.64 14.42
C GLN A 29 4.39 -4.69 14.01
N LEU A 30 4.01 -5.66 13.16
CA LEU A 30 4.96 -6.60 12.60
C LEU A 30 5.88 -5.86 11.65
N GLN A 31 7.15 -5.75 12.03
CA GLN A 31 8.17 -5.31 11.10
C GLN A 31 8.22 -6.29 9.92
N PRO A 32 8.31 -5.78 8.68
CA PRO A 32 8.47 -6.64 7.52
C PRO A 32 9.73 -7.48 7.68
N THR A 33 9.55 -8.77 7.95
CA THR A 33 10.65 -9.75 8.12
C THR A 33 11.29 -10.15 6.80
N ARG A 34 10.68 -9.78 5.67
CA ARG A 34 11.23 -10.04 4.34
C ARG A 34 12.31 -9.02 4.04
N LYS A 35 13.54 -9.51 3.85
CA LYS A 35 14.63 -8.71 3.29
C LYS A 35 14.13 -8.00 2.03
N PRO A 36 14.41 -6.70 1.86
CA PRO A 36 13.94 -5.95 0.71
C PRO A 36 14.48 -6.61 -0.55
N THR A 37 13.59 -6.89 -1.49
CA THR A 37 13.97 -7.46 -2.79
C THR A 37 14.66 -6.39 -3.62
N LYS A 38 15.50 -6.79 -4.60
CA LYS A 38 16.15 -5.84 -5.53
C LYS A 38 15.17 -4.84 -6.14
N ILE A 39 13.96 -5.30 -6.44
CA ILE A 39 12.88 -4.48 -7.02
C ILE A 39 12.33 -3.49 -5.98
N GLY A 40 12.13 -3.91 -4.74
CA GLY A 40 11.66 -3.01 -3.66
C GLY A 40 12.63 -1.86 -3.44
N VAL A 41 13.92 -2.18 -3.31
CA VAL A 41 14.97 -1.15 -3.15
C VAL A 41 14.99 -0.16 -4.32
N LEU A 42 14.88 -0.64 -5.56
CA LEU A 42 14.88 0.24 -6.72
C LEU A 42 13.60 1.07 -6.87
N ARG A 43 12.45 0.60 -6.38
CA ARG A 43 11.22 1.38 -6.34
C ARG A 43 11.35 2.56 -5.39
N ASP A 44 11.85 2.31 -4.18
CA ASP A 44 11.99 3.34 -3.15
C ASP A 44 13.05 4.39 -3.53
N LEU A 45 14.09 3.98 -4.26
CA LEU A 45 15.18 4.85 -4.68
C LEU A 45 15.00 5.43 -6.09
N LEU A 46 13.90 5.16 -6.78
CA LEU A 46 13.72 5.50 -8.20
C LEU A 46 13.94 7.00 -8.47
N ALA A 47 13.32 7.87 -7.67
CA ALA A 47 13.42 9.32 -7.83
C ALA A 47 14.86 9.83 -7.66
N VAL A 48 15.57 9.32 -6.65
CA VAL A 48 16.97 9.69 -6.37
C VAL A 48 17.90 9.18 -7.47
N ILE A 49 17.64 7.96 -7.98
CA ILE A 49 18.41 7.39 -9.10
C ILE A 49 18.22 8.24 -10.36
N ASP A 50 17.01 8.72 -10.63
CA ASP A 50 16.73 9.57 -11.79
C ASP A 50 17.41 10.94 -11.67
N GLU A 51 17.39 11.57 -10.48
CA GLU A 51 18.13 12.81 -10.20
C GLU A 51 19.64 12.65 -10.44
N MET A 52 20.25 11.58 -9.93
CA MET A 52 21.68 11.30 -10.13
C MET A 52 22.03 11.05 -11.60
N LEU A 53 21.13 10.41 -12.36
CA LEU A 53 21.32 10.22 -13.79
C LEU A 53 21.28 11.57 -14.55
N ASP A 54 20.39 12.48 -14.14
CA ASP A 54 20.30 13.82 -14.72
C ASP A 54 21.52 14.69 -14.37
N GLU A 55 22.12 14.49 -13.20
CA GLU A 55 23.42 15.09 -12.82
C GLU A 55 24.63 14.49 -13.55
N GLY A 56 24.44 13.43 -14.33
CA GLY A 56 25.47 12.80 -15.14
C GLY A 56 26.17 11.60 -14.50
N VAL A 57 25.67 11.09 -13.37
CA VAL A 57 26.15 9.82 -12.80
C VAL A 57 25.78 8.67 -13.74
N THR A 58 26.69 7.72 -13.96
CA THR A 58 26.40 6.61 -14.88
C THR A 58 25.64 5.47 -14.22
N TYR A 59 24.89 4.71 -15.02
CA TYR A 59 24.27 3.45 -14.58
C TYR A 59 25.26 2.44 -14.00
N ALA A 60 26.54 2.51 -14.38
CA ALA A 60 27.58 1.64 -13.85
C ALA A 60 27.95 2.04 -12.40
N ASP A 61 28.12 3.33 -12.16
CA ASP A 61 28.45 3.86 -10.83
C ASP A 61 27.30 3.63 -9.84
N ILE A 62 26.06 3.83 -10.28
CA ILE A 62 24.86 3.56 -9.48
C ILE A 62 24.76 2.06 -9.17
N ALA A 63 25.00 1.18 -10.16
CA ALA A 63 24.96 -0.26 -9.94
C ALA A 63 26.04 -0.73 -8.95
N ASP A 64 27.26 -0.19 -9.04
CA ASP A 64 28.34 -0.52 -8.12
C ASP A 64 28.04 -0.02 -6.70
N PHE A 65 27.56 1.22 -6.56
CA PHE A 65 27.15 1.79 -5.28
C PHE A 65 26.06 0.97 -4.60
N LEU A 66 24.98 0.65 -5.34
CA LEU A 66 23.88 -0.15 -4.82
C LEU A 66 24.35 -1.55 -4.42
N SER A 67 25.25 -2.15 -5.20
CA SER A 67 25.80 -3.47 -4.90
C SER A 67 26.61 -3.49 -3.62
N LYS A 68 27.48 -2.50 -3.43
CA LYS A 68 28.30 -2.33 -2.22
C LYS A 68 27.44 -2.06 -0.98
N LYS A 69 26.40 -1.23 -1.11
CA LYS A 69 25.60 -0.80 0.03
C LYS A 69 24.58 -1.83 0.50
N THR A 70 23.99 -2.58 -0.43
CA THR A 70 22.89 -3.52 -0.13
C THR A 70 23.35 -4.98 -0.06
N GLY A 71 24.57 -5.28 -0.55
CA GLY A 71 25.03 -6.66 -0.73
C GLY A 71 24.31 -7.42 -1.84
N LEU A 72 23.49 -6.73 -2.65
CA LEU A 72 22.75 -7.31 -3.77
C LEU A 72 23.47 -6.99 -5.08
N GLU A 73 23.78 -7.98 -5.91
CA GLU A 73 24.47 -7.73 -7.19
C GLU A 73 23.58 -6.95 -8.18
N PHE A 74 23.99 -5.74 -8.55
CA PHE A 74 23.41 -4.94 -9.63
C PHE A 74 24.41 -4.81 -10.78
N LYS A 75 23.91 -4.91 -12.02
CA LYS A 75 24.68 -4.70 -13.26
C LYS A 75 24.03 -3.57 -14.05
N ALA A 76 24.83 -2.74 -14.73
CA ALA A 76 24.35 -1.55 -15.44
C ALA A 76 23.23 -1.82 -16.46
N ASN A 77 23.41 -2.81 -17.35
CA ASN A 77 22.42 -3.12 -18.40
C ASN A 77 21.08 -3.64 -17.82
N PRO A 78 21.09 -4.62 -16.89
CA PRO A 78 19.88 -5.02 -16.16
C PRO A 78 19.25 -3.88 -15.36
N LEU A 79 20.04 -3.04 -14.70
CA LEU A 79 19.56 -1.91 -13.90
C LEU A 79 18.75 -0.95 -14.77
N LYS A 80 19.27 -0.54 -15.93
CA LYS A 80 18.55 0.32 -16.88
C LYS A 80 17.21 -0.28 -17.30
N SER A 81 17.18 -1.59 -17.58
CA SER A 81 15.95 -2.30 -17.97
C SER A 81 14.94 -2.36 -16.83
N MET A 82 15.40 -2.58 -15.59
CA MET A 82 14.56 -2.59 -14.40
C MET A 82 13.98 -1.20 -14.11
N LEU A 83 14.81 -0.15 -14.13
CA LEU A 83 14.35 1.23 -13.93
C LEU A 83 13.31 1.63 -14.98
N SER A 84 13.53 1.27 -16.25
CA SER A 84 12.55 1.54 -17.32
C SER A 84 11.20 0.88 -17.05
N LYS A 85 11.18 -0.36 -16.55
CA LYS A 85 9.93 -1.04 -16.17
C LYS A 85 9.27 -0.38 -14.97
N LEU A 86 10.06 0.00 -13.96
CA LEU A 86 9.55 0.66 -12.76
C LEU A 86 8.92 2.02 -13.06
N ARG A 87 9.51 2.82 -13.95
CA ARG A 87 8.92 4.09 -14.40
C ARG A 87 7.56 3.89 -15.07
N LYS A 88 7.44 2.87 -15.93
CA LYS A 88 6.15 2.52 -16.57
C LYS A 88 5.11 2.06 -15.56
N GLU A 89 5.50 1.24 -14.58
CA GLU A 89 4.61 0.79 -13.50
C GLU A 89 4.13 1.96 -12.64
N ALA A 90 5.02 2.90 -12.29
CA ALA A 90 4.67 4.10 -11.53
C ALA A 90 3.65 4.97 -12.28
N GLN A 91 3.87 5.18 -13.58
CA GLN A 91 2.95 5.95 -14.44
C GLN A 91 1.55 5.31 -14.53
N VAL A 92 1.48 3.98 -14.68
CA VAL A 92 0.19 3.25 -14.74
C VAL A 92 -0.56 3.30 -13.40
N LEU A 93 0.16 3.34 -12.27
CA LEU A 93 -0.44 3.48 -10.94
C LEU A 93 -1.08 4.86 -10.74
N GLU A 94 -0.43 5.94 -11.21
CA GLU A 94 -1.00 7.29 -11.17
C GLU A 94 -2.22 7.44 -12.08
N GLU A 95 -2.19 6.84 -13.27
CA GLU A 95 -3.30 6.91 -14.24
C GLU A 95 -4.58 6.23 -13.72
N ARG A 96 -4.43 5.15 -12.94
CA ARG A 96 -5.56 4.46 -12.30
C ARG A 96 -6.17 5.27 -11.15
N GLN A 97 -5.36 5.99 -10.37
CA GLN A 97 -5.87 6.83 -9.28
C GLN A 97 -6.61 8.07 -9.79
N ASN A 98 -6.19 8.63 -10.93
CA ASN A 98 -6.89 9.75 -11.55
C ASN A 98 -8.18 9.33 -12.29
N SER A 99 -8.31 8.07 -12.69
CA SER A 99 -9.50 7.57 -13.39
C SER A 99 -10.67 7.24 -12.46
N ASP A 100 -10.41 6.98 -11.18
CA ASP A 100 -11.45 6.66 -10.18
C ASP A 100 -12.07 7.92 -9.52
N SER A 101 -11.63 9.13 -9.89
CA SER A 101 -12.08 10.38 -9.25
C SER A 101 -13.19 11.13 -10.02
N ASN A 102 -13.81 10.51 -11.04
CA ASN A 102 -14.79 11.21 -11.89
C ASN A 102 -16.15 10.50 -12.00
N ASP A 103 -16.60 9.84 -10.94
CA ASP A 103 -17.99 9.38 -10.81
C ASP A 103 -18.55 9.76 -9.43
N THR A 104 -18.91 11.02 -9.26
CA THR A 104 -19.90 11.41 -8.24
C THR A 104 -21.07 12.01 -8.98
N GLY A 105 -22.02 11.14 -9.29
CA GLY A 105 -23.28 11.46 -9.96
C GLY A 105 -24.04 12.58 -9.25
N GLY A 106 -24.11 13.73 -9.92
CA GLY A 106 -25.09 14.77 -9.65
C GLY A 106 -26.40 14.46 -10.37
N SER A 107 -27.11 13.40 -9.96
CA SER A 107 -28.52 13.24 -10.30
C SER A 107 -29.33 14.17 -9.40
N THR A 108 -29.36 15.47 -9.74
CA THR A 108 -30.36 16.39 -9.17
C THR A 108 -31.72 16.05 -9.77
N GLU A 109 -32.46 15.29 -8.98
CA GLU A 109 -33.89 15.04 -9.02
C GLU A 109 -34.68 16.28 -9.47
N ALA A 110 -35.25 16.23 -10.68
CA ALA A 110 -36.12 17.27 -11.19
C ALA A 110 -37.48 17.19 -10.48
N ILE A 111 -37.70 18.08 -9.51
CA ILE A 111 -38.98 18.26 -8.83
C ILE A 111 -40.03 18.74 -9.86
N PRO A 112 -41.21 18.09 -9.98
CA PRO A 112 -42.29 18.63 -10.81
C PRO A 112 -43.03 19.73 -10.03
N THR A 113 -42.75 20.99 -10.33
CA THR A 113 -43.59 22.12 -9.86
C THR A 113 -44.88 22.18 -10.67
N ASN A 114 -45.94 21.66 -10.07
CA ASN A 114 -47.32 21.94 -10.43
C ASN A 114 -47.63 23.41 -10.07
N ALA A 115 -47.92 24.25 -11.05
CA ALA A 115 -48.40 25.62 -10.83
C ALA A 115 -49.58 25.91 -11.75
N SER A 116 -50.77 25.83 -11.16
CA SER A 116 -51.98 26.44 -11.69
C SER A 116 -51.74 27.93 -11.95
N HIS A 117 -52.12 28.42 -13.12
CA HIS A 117 -52.29 29.85 -13.35
C HIS A 117 -53.72 30.10 -13.85
N ASN A 118 -54.41 30.92 -13.08
CA ASN A 118 -55.77 31.35 -13.25
C ASN A 118 -55.71 32.82 -13.70
N VAL A 119 -56.09 33.11 -14.94
CA VAL A 119 -56.65 34.40 -15.41
C VAL A 119 -57.48 34.16 -16.66
#